data_AF-A0A919GDL0-F1
#
_entry.id   AF-A0A919GDL0-F1
#
_cell.length_a   1.000
_cell.length_b   1.000
_cell.length_c   1.000
_cell.angle_alpha   90.00
_cell.angle_beta   90.00
_cell.angle_gamma   90.00
#
_symmetry.space_group_name_H-M   'P 1'
#
loop_
_entity.id
_entity.type
_entity.pdbx_description
1 polymer ?
#
loop_
_entity_poly.entity_id
_entity_poly.type
_entity_poly.pdbx_seq_one_letter_code
_entity_poly.pdbx_strand_id
1 'polypeptide(L)'
;MDMTQAALFLDGRGRVDEAVNLFTFGEDEMRWLCWLYGYRLEYFHQVSSSYRSAHLRAVLDPDPRARLRGDWMRRPDLRPDTPSPLPWTVRRSGDTSPLWTPPGWPPGHGPLRPAPGRMPLPGPEQIQDRYHPAGVFALAGALALGAAAVAATHPLLAAGLALAALAACTAYRPLKHHRERLQQSAAHRQLPYDRAPGAGPPPLPDDLASERPHREDEL
;
A
#
# COMPACT_ATOMS: atom_id res chain seq x y z
N MET A 1 -11.48 1.50 10.49
CA MET A 1 -11.59 0.85 9.18
C MET A 1 -10.81 -0.44 9.20
N ASP A 2 -11.45 -1.53 8.84
CA ASP A 2 -10.80 -2.80 8.53
C ASP A 2 -10.47 -2.88 7.02
N MET A 3 -9.80 -3.95 6.58
CA MET A 3 -9.43 -4.10 5.17
C MET A 3 -10.62 -4.16 4.22
N THR A 4 -11.77 -4.68 4.68
CA THR A 4 -12.99 -4.80 3.87
C THR A 4 -13.63 -3.44 3.65
N GLN A 5 -13.76 -2.63 4.70
CA GLN A 5 -14.22 -1.25 4.59
C GLN A 5 -13.25 -0.40 3.75
N ALA A 6 -11.94 -0.63 3.88
CA ALA A 6 -10.93 0.03 3.06
C ALA A 6 -11.08 -0.32 1.57
N ALA A 7 -11.41 -1.58 1.26
CA ALA A 7 -11.64 -2.03 -0.10
C ALA A 7 -12.87 -1.34 -0.72
N LEU A 8 -13.97 -1.31 0.03
CA LEU A 8 -15.20 -0.60 -0.36
C LEU A 8 -14.98 0.91 -0.52
N PHE A 9 -14.11 1.49 0.31
CA PHE A 9 -13.78 2.92 0.23
C PHE A 9 -12.98 3.27 -1.03
N LEU A 10 -12.08 2.38 -1.46
CA LEU A 10 -11.35 2.53 -2.72
C LEU A 10 -12.26 2.27 -3.93
N ASP A 11 -13.25 1.39 -3.82
CA ASP A 11 -14.04 0.97 -4.97
C ASP A 11 -14.87 2.10 -5.61
N GLY A 12 -14.82 2.20 -6.94
CA GLY A 12 -15.60 3.18 -7.72
C GLY A 12 -15.10 4.63 -7.77
N ARG A 13 -13.96 4.98 -7.14
CA ARG A 13 -13.45 6.36 -7.09
C ARG A 13 -12.24 6.58 -8.01
N GLY A 14 -12.21 7.67 -8.78
CA GLY A 14 -11.03 8.00 -9.60
C GLY A 14 -9.80 8.38 -8.76
N ARG A 15 -10.04 9.03 -7.62
CA ARG A 15 -9.04 9.47 -6.63
C ARG A 15 -9.67 9.43 -5.24
N VAL A 16 -8.83 9.13 -4.27
CA VAL A 16 -9.11 9.16 -2.83
C VAL A 16 -8.08 10.06 -2.18
N ASP A 17 -8.52 11.00 -1.36
CA ASP A 17 -7.67 11.93 -0.62
C ASP A 17 -8.36 12.33 0.68
N GLU A 18 -8.30 11.47 1.69
CA GLU A 18 -9.08 11.61 2.91
C GLU A 18 -8.34 11.08 4.14
N ALA A 19 -8.75 11.55 5.32
CA ALA A 19 -8.35 10.99 6.59
C ALA A 19 -9.14 9.70 6.87
N VAL A 20 -8.43 8.61 7.15
CA VAL A 20 -8.99 7.28 7.41
C VAL A 20 -8.50 6.75 8.76
N ASN A 21 -9.39 6.03 9.46
CA ASN A 21 -9.04 5.34 10.70
C ASN A 21 -8.60 3.91 10.39
N LEU A 22 -7.34 3.58 10.65
CA LEU A 22 -6.73 2.27 10.39
C LEU A 22 -6.78 1.41 11.65
N PHE A 23 -7.86 0.67 11.85
CA PHE A 23 -8.02 -0.07 13.10
C PHE A 23 -7.18 -1.35 13.11
N THR A 24 -7.20 -2.12 12.02
CA THR A 24 -6.69 -3.49 11.99
C THR A 24 -5.50 -3.71 11.07
N PHE A 25 -5.02 -2.67 10.36
CA PHE A 25 -3.96 -2.82 9.36
C PHE A 25 -3.11 -1.53 9.19
N GLY A 26 -1.93 -1.63 8.60
CA GLY A 26 -0.97 -0.54 8.45
C GLY A 26 -0.75 -0.10 6.99
N GLU A 27 0.36 0.60 6.75
CA GLU A 27 0.70 1.11 5.42
C GLU A 27 0.88 0.00 4.39
N ASP A 28 1.57 -1.07 4.78
CA ASP A 28 1.90 -2.20 3.91
C ASP A 28 0.64 -2.88 3.39
N GLU A 29 -0.33 -3.16 4.28
CA GLU A 29 -1.63 -3.70 3.90
C GLU A 29 -2.43 -2.72 3.04
N MET A 30 -2.43 -1.42 3.36
CA MET A 30 -3.08 -0.39 2.55
C MET A 30 -2.50 -0.33 1.14
N ARG A 31 -1.17 -0.42 1.03
CA ARG A 31 -0.47 -0.40 -0.25
C ARG A 31 -0.75 -1.64 -1.07
N TRP A 32 -0.79 -2.82 -0.44
CA TRP A 32 -1.22 -4.05 -1.09
C TRP A 32 -2.66 -3.96 -1.56
N LEU A 33 -3.55 -3.41 -0.74
CA LEU A 33 -4.96 -3.21 -1.10
C LEU A 33 -5.13 -2.23 -2.27
N CYS A 34 -4.44 -1.10 -2.24
CA CYS A 34 -4.40 -0.16 -3.37
C CYS A 34 -3.94 -0.88 -4.64
N TRP A 35 -2.83 -1.63 -4.54
CA TRP A 35 -2.33 -2.40 -5.66
C TRP A 35 -3.38 -3.39 -6.19
N LEU A 36 -4.03 -4.19 -5.34
CA LEU A 36 -5.10 -5.13 -5.75
C LEU A 36 -6.20 -4.45 -6.55
N TYR A 37 -6.70 -3.30 -6.07
CA TYR A 37 -7.80 -2.56 -6.70
C TYR A 37 -7.36 -1.64 -7.85
N GLY A 38 -6.10 -1.73 -8.30
CA GLY A 38 -5.59 -0.96 -9.43
C GLY A 38 -5.29 0.50 -9.11
N TYR A 39 -5.05 0.84 -7.84
CA TYR A 39 -4.63 2.15 -7.39
C TYR A 39 -3.13 2.21 -7.14
N ARG A 40 -2.55 3.37 -7.45
CA ARG A 40 -1.28 3.83 -6.93
C ARG A 40 -1.53 4.62 -5.65
N LEU A 41 -0.96 4.15 -4.55
CA LEU A 41 -0.88 4.93 -3.33
C LEU A 41 0.13 6.08 -3.55
N GLU A 42 -0.27 7.33 -3.37
CA GLU A 42 0.59 8.53 -3.54
C GLU A 42 1.04 9.09 -2.20
N TYR A 43 0.18 9.04 -1.19
CA TYR A 43 0.49 9.56 0.15
C TYR A 43 -0.09 8.64 1.22
N PHE A 44 0.71 8.39 2.26
CA PHE A 44 0.26 7.73 3.46
C PHE A 44 1.01 8.34 4.64
N HIS A 45 0.29 9.05 5.49
CA HIS A 45 0.87 9.64 6.69
C HIS A 45 0.02 9.30 7.90
N GLN A 46 0.61 8.50 8.80
CA GLN A 46 -0.03 8.19 10.06
C GLN A 46 0.05 9.40 10.98
N VAL A 47 -1.10 10.03 11.23
CA VAL A 47 -1.22 11.26 12.02
C VAL A 47 -1.04 10.95 13.51
N SER A 48 -1.49 9.78 13.95
CA SER A 48 -1.29 9.33 15.32
C SER A 48 -1.18 7.81 15.40
N SER A 49 -0.17 7.32 16.11
CA SER A 49 -0.05 5.91 16.48
C SER A 49 -1.11 5.48 17.50
N SER A 50 -1.50 6.38 18.40
CA SER A 50 -2.50 6.14 19.45
C SER A 50 -3.92 6.05 18.89
N TYR A 51 -4.29 6.95 17.97
CA TYR A 51 -5.63 6.94 17.35
C TYR A 51 -5.71 6.10 16.08
N ARG A 52 -4.57 5.52 15.66
CA ARG A 52 -4.37 4.79 14.41
C ARG A 52 -5.05 5.48 13.21
N SER A 53 -4.98 6.79 13.14
CA SER A 53 -5.52 7.58 12.03
C SER A 53 -4.40 7.87 11.03
N ALA A 54 -4.73 7.86 9.75
CA ALA A 54 -3.81 8.21 8.68
C ALA A 54 -4.50 9.07 7.63
N HIS A 55 -3.77 10.00 7.04
CA HIS A 55 -4.19 10.65 5.80
C HIS A 55 -3.69 9.82 4.63
N LEU A 56 -4.63 9.42 3.78
CA LEU A 56 -4.42 8.60 2.61
C LEU A 56 -4.67 9.41 1.33
N ARG A 57 -3.75 9.33 0.37
CA ARG A 57 -4.02 9.71 -1.02
C ARG A 57 -3.72 8.55 -1.96
N ALA A 58 -4.72 8.10 -2.70
CA ALA A 58 -4.60 7.03 -3.70
C ALA A 58 -5.30 7.44 -5.00
N VAL A 59 -4.72 7.08 -6.14
CA VAL A 59 -5.22 7.44 -7.48
C VAL A 59 -5.22 6.19 -8.35
N LEU A 60 -6.20 6.04 -9.25
CA LEU A 60 -6.19 4.94 -10.21
C LEU A 60 -4.88 4.93 -11.02
N ASP A 61 -4.24 3.77 -11.10
CA ASP A 61 -3.00 3.61 -11.85
C ASP A 61 -3.32 3.61 -13.36
N PRO A 62 -2.64 4.43 -14.17
CA PRO A 62 -2.84 4.46 -15.62
C PRO A 62 -2.41 3.16 -16.32
N ASP A 63 -1.62 2.28 -15.68
CA ASP A 63 -1.21 1.00 -16.25
C ASP A 63 -2.42 0.10 -16.58
N PRO A 64 -2.60 -0.32 -17.84
CA PRO A 64 -3.66 -1.26 -18.24
C PRO A 64 -3.70 -2.55 -17.41
N ARG A 65 -2.55 -3.06 -16.96
CA ARG A 65 -2.49 -4.27 -16.11
C ARG A 65 -3.08 -4.02 -14.72
N ALA A 66 -2.87 -2.83 -14.18
CA ALA A 66 -3.45 -2.44 -12.91
C ALA A 66 -4.97 -2.29 -13.01
N ARG A 67 -5.46 -1.75 -14.14
CA ARG A 67 -6.89 -1.68 -14.44
C ARG A 67 -7.53 -3.07 -14.55
N LEU A 68 -6.95 -3.98 -15.35
CA LEU A 68 -7.46 -5.34 -15.50
C LEU A 68 -7.53 -6.08 -14.15
N ARG A 69 -6.48 -5.97 -13.34
CA ARG A 69 -6.44 -6.55 -11.99
C ARG A 69 -7.52 -5.96 -11.09
N GLY A 70 -7.64 -4.64 -11.06
CA GLY A 70 -8.67 -3.94 -10.27
C GLY A 70 -10.09 -4.28 -10.71
N ASP A 71 -10.32 -4.37 -12.02
CA ASP A 71 -11.62 -4.73 -12.59
C ASP A 71 -12.01 -6.17 -12.23
N TRP A 72 -11.07 -7.12 -12.29
CA TRP A 72 -11.32 -8.48 -11.84
C TRP A 72 -11.58 -8.56 -10.33
N MET A 73 -10.89 -7.75 -9.51
CA MET A 73 -11.16 -7.67 -8.07
C MET A 73 -12.58 -7.18 -7.75
N ARG A 74 -13.08 -6.20 -8.53
CA ARG A 74 -14.44 -5.63 -8.39
C ARG A 74 -15.53 -6.52 -8.96
N ARG A 75 -15.21 -7.21 -10.07
CA ARG A 75 -16.13 -8.03 -10.86
C ARG A 75 -15.45 -9.36 -11.16
N PRO A 76 -15.46 -10.27 -10.19
CA PRO A 76 -14.80 -11.55 -10.38
C PRO A 76 -15.52 -12.35 -11.46
N ASP A 77 -14.80 -12.66 -12.53
CA ASP A 77 -15.25 -13.63 -13.51
C ASP A 77 -14.83 -15.02 -13.03
N LEU A 78 -15.79 -15.72 -12.43
CA LEU A 78 -15.58 -17.05 -11.84
C LEU A 78 -15.80 -18.18 -12.85
N ARG A 79 -15.95 -17.85 -14.15
CA ARG A 79 -16.09 -18.90 -15.17
C ARG A 79 -14.80 -19.74 -15.22
N PRO A 80 -14.90 -21.08 -15.34
CA PRO A 80 -13.75 -21.98 -15.26
C PRO A 80 -12.62 -21.71 -16.25
N ASP A 81 -12.93 -21.08 -17.38
CA ASP A 81 -12.02 -20.72 -18.47
C ASP A 81 -11.31 -19.38 -18.27
N THR A 82 -11.73 -18.58 -17.29
CA THR A 82 -11.17 -17.26 -17.02
C THR A 82 -10.16 -17.34 -15.85
N PRO A 83 -8.85 -17.30 -16.12
CA PRO A 83 -7.85 -17.39 -15.06
C PRO A 83 -7.81 -16.12 -14.23
N SER A 84 -7.61 -16.27 -12.92
CA SER A 84 -7.33 -15.14 -12.04
C SER A 84 -6.03 -14.43 -12.45
N PRO A 85 -5.99 -13.08 -12.51
CA PRO A 85 -4.75 -12.33 -12.72
C PRO A 85 -3.84 -12.33 -11.49
N LEU A 86 -4.25 -12.96 -10.39
CA LEU A 86 -3.59 -12.93 -9.08
C LEU A 86 -3.52 -14.33 -8.46
N PRO A 87 -2.47 -14.64 -7.68
CA PRO A 87 -2.49 -15.83 -6.83
C PRO A 87 -3.59 -15.74 -5.79
N TRP A 88 -4.41 -16.78 -5.74
CA TRP A 88 -5.58 -16.87 -4.87
C TRP A 88 -5.52 -18.11 -4.00
N THR A 89 -6.21 -18.07 -2.87
CA THR A 89 -6.35 -19.25 -2.00
C THR A 89 -7.77 -19.38 -1.50
N VAL A 90 -8.11 -20.62 -1.10
CA VAL A 90 -9.36 -20.97 -0.44
C VAL A 90 -9.03 -21.61 0.89
N ARG A 91 -9.74 -21.17 1.92
CA ARG A 91 -9.58 -21.70 3.26
C ARG A 91 -9.99 -23.18 3.27
N ARG A 92 -9.08 -24.07 3.68
CA ARG A 92 -9.36 -25.50 3.84
C ARG A 92 -9.97 -25.77 5.21
N SER A 93 -10.79 -26.83 5.30
CA SER A 93 -11.31 -27.30 6.59
C SER A 93 -10.14 -27.63 7.53
N GLY A 94 -10.19 -27.11 8.76
CA GLY A 94 -9.12 -27.23 9.77
C GLY A 94 -8.08 -26.09 9.77
N ASP A 95 -8.09 -25.20 8.77
CA ASP A 95 -7.22 -24.02 8.78
C ASP A 95 -7.78 -22.94 9.72
N THR A 96 -7.02 -22.61 10.75
CA THR A 96 -7.40 -21.63 11.80
C THR A 96 -6.97 -20.21 11.45
N SER A 97 -6.16 -20.02 10.40
CA SER A 97 -5.68 -18.71 10.00
C SER A 97 -6.83 -17.86 9.42
N PRO A 98 -7.00 -16.60 9.87
CA PRO A 98 -8.01 -15.72 9.29
C PRO A 98 -7.60 -15.33 7.86
N LEU A 99 -8.31 -15.87 6.86
CA LEU A 99 -8.19 -15.43 5.47
C LEU A 99 -9.11 -14.22 5.25
N TRP A 100 -8.55 -13.12 4.78
CA TRP A 100 -9.34 -11.96 4.37
C TRP A 100 -10.04 -12.24 3.03
N THR A 101 -11.36 -12.01 2.99
CA THR A 101 -12.18 -12.14 1.79
C THR A 101 -12.59 -10.75 1.28
N PRO A 102 -12.32 -10.42 0.01
CA PRO A 102 -12.74 -9.14 -0.57
C PRO A 102 -14.26 -9.03 -0.66
N PRO A 103 -14.82 -7.80 -0.64
CA PRO A 103 -16.23 -7.59 -0.91
C PRO A 103 -16.68 -8.22 -2.23
N GLY A 104 -17.84 -8.86 -2.25
CA GLY A 104 -18.40 -9.50 -3.45
C GLY A 104 -17.83 -10.89 -3.78
N TRP A 105 -16.82 -11.36 -3.04
CA TRP A 105 -16.27 -12.70 -3.18
C TRP A 105 -16.94 -13.71 -2.25
N PRO A 106 -17.02 -15.00 -2.62
CA PRO A 106 -17.50 -16.04 -1.72
C PRO A 106 -16.67 -16.08 -0.41
N PRO A 107 -17.30 -16.30 0.75
CA PRO A 107 -16.58 -16.40 2.02
C PRO A 107 -15.43 -17.42 1.96
N GLY A 108 -14.32 -17.12 2.65
CA GLY A 108 -13.17 -18.03 2.70
C GLY A 108 -12.33 -18.09 1.42
N HIS A 109 -12.55 -17.16 0.50
CA HIS A 109 -11.74 -16.94 -0.70
C HIS A 109 -10.96 -15.64 -0.56
N GLY A 110 -9.69 -15.59 -0.94
CA GLY A 110 -8.92 -14.35 -0.86
C GLY A 110 -7.61 -14.37 -1.64
N PRO A 111 -7.09 -13.18 -2.01
CA PRO A 111 -5.79 -13.06 -2.62
C PRO A 111 -4.70 -13.41 -1.60
N LEU A 112 -3.66 -14.11 -2.06
CA LEU A 112 -2.52 -14.40 -1.22
C LEU A 112 -1.70 -13.13 -0.99
N ARG A 113 -1.59 -12.72 0.28
CA ARG A 113 -0.72 -11.60 0.65
C ARG A 113 0.73 -11.96 0.32
N PRO A 114 1.48 -11.08 -0.37
CA PRO A 114 2.90 -11.32 -0.62
C PRO A 114 3.69 -11.34 0.69
N ALA A 115 4.81 -12.07 0.69
CA ALA A 115 5.79 -11.97 1.76
C ALA A 115 6.32 -10.51 1.89
N PRO A 116 6.78 -10.05 3.07
CA PRO A 116 7.22 -8.67 3.27
C PRO A 116 8.23 -8.15 2.24
N GLY A 117 9.23 -8.96 1.86
CA GLY A 117 10.23 -8.61 0.83
C GLY A 117 9.69 -8.59 -0.62
N ARG A 118 8.41 -8.93 -0.79
CA ARG A 118 7.65 -8.96 -2.05
C ARG A 118 6.40 -8.08 -1.96
N MET A 119 6.26 -7.22 -0.96
CA MET A 119 5.15 -6.27 -0.94
C MET A 119 5.33 -5.23 -2.06
N PRO A 120 4.24 -4.66 -2.60
CA PRO A 120 4.34 -3.55 -3.53
C PRO A 120 5.22 -2.43 -2.94
N LEU A 121 6.18 -1.95 -3.73
CA LEU A 121 7.11 -0.91 -3.31
C LEU A 121 6.44 0.48 -3.34
N PRO A 122 6.90 1.44 -2.55
CA PRO A 122 6.35 2.79 -2.56
C PRO A 122 6.53 3.44 -3.94
N GLY A 123 5.55 4.25 -4.34
CA GLY A 123 5.63 5.01 -5.59
C GLY A 123 6.65 6.14 -5.56
N PRO A 124 7.12 6.62 -6.72
CA PRO A 124 7.92 7.84 -6.82
C PRO A 124 7.30 9.02 -6.06
N GLU A 125 5.97 9.13 -6.10
CA GLU A 125 5.18 10.17 -5.44
C GLU A 125 5.28 10.07 -3.92
N GLN A 126 5.05 8.88 -3.34
CA GLN A 126 5.26 8.63 -1.91
C GLN A 126 6.69 8.91 -1.47
N ILE A 127 7.67 8.54 -2.29
CA ILE A 127 9.08 8.80 -2.01
C ILE A 127 9.32 10.32 -2.00
N GLN A 128 8.76 11.07 -2.95
CA GLN A 128 8.90 12.53 -2.96
C GLN A 128 8.29 13.18 -1.72
N ASP A 129 7.08 12.78 -1.34
CA ASP A 129 6.39 13.33 -0.18
C ASP A 129 7.12 13.05 1.15
N ARG A 130 7.73 11.87 1.30
CA ARG A 130 8.55 11.53 2.48
C ARG A 130 9.84 12.32 2.57
N TYR A 131 10.42 12.67 1.42
CA TYR A 131 11.74 13.30 1.33
C TYR A 131 11.61 14.72 0.77
N HIS A 132 11.01 15.61 1.56
CA HIS A 132 10.88 17.03 1.23
C HIS A 132 12.13 17.82 1.71
N PRO A 133 13.07 18.18 0.81
CA PRO A 133 14.32 18.84 1.20
C PRO A 133 14.10 20.23 1.80
N ALA A 134 12.99 20.89 1.45
CA ALA A 134 12.69 22.24 1.91
C ALA A 134 12.64 22.35 3.44
N GLY A 135 12.18 21.31 4.15
CA GLY A 135 12.16 21.31 5.62
C GLY A 135 13.57 21.33 6.23
N VAL A 136 14.51 20.58 5.63
CA VAL A 136 15.91 20.54 6.07
C VAL A 136 16.59 21.88 5.80
N PHE A 137 16.36 22.49 4.62
CA PHE A 137 16.92 23.80 4.29
C PHE A 137 16.28 24.94 5.11
N ALA A 138 14.98 24.88 5.41
CA ALA A 138 14.32 25.84 6.28
C ALA A 138 14.88 25.77 7.70
N LEU A 139 15.08 24.56 8.24
CA LEU A 139 15.71 24.36 9.55
C LEU A 139 17.16 24.88 9.56
N ALA A 140 17.95 24.54 8.54
CA ALA A 140 19.32 25.04 8.42
C ALA A 140 19.36 26.57 8.31
N GLY A 141 18.44 27.17 7.56
CA GLY A 141 18.28 28.62 7.46
C GLY A 141 17.91 29.26 8.80
N ALA A 142 16.96 28.69 9.54
CA ALA A 142 16.59 29.18 10.87
C ALA A 142 17.75 29.10 11.88
N LEU A 143 18.52 28.00 11.85
CA LEU A 143 19.72 27.84 12.68
C LEU A 143 20.81 28.86 12.32
N ALA A 144 21.01 29.13 11.02
CA ALA A 144 21.97 30.12 10.55
C ALA A 144 21.56 31.56 10.95
N LEU A 145 20.27 31.91 10.84
CA LEU A 145 19.75 33.19 11.31
C LEU A 145 19.90 33.34 12.83
N GLY A 146 19.60 32.27 13.58
CA GLY A 146 19.81 32.23 15.03
C GLY A 146 21.27 32.43 15.40
N ALA A 147 22.21 31.80 14.68
CA ALA A 147 23.64 31.97 14.87
C ALA A 147 24.06 33.43 14.64
N ALA A 148 23.57 34.07 13.57
CA ALA A 148 23.87 35.47 13.28
C ALA A 148 23.32 36.42 14.35
N ALA A 149 22.13 36.16 14.90
CA ALA A 149 21.50 36.99 15.92
C ALA A 149 22.25 36.98 17.26
N VAL A 150 22.85 35.85 17.64
CA VAL A 150 23.55 35.70 18.92
C VAL A 150 25.07 35.82 18.83
N ALA A 151 25.63 36.02 17.63
CA ALA A 151 27.07 36.05 17.40
C ALA A 151 27.81 37.13 18.19
N ALA A 152 27.18 38.29 18.40
CA ALA A 152 27.79 39.42 19.10
C ALA A 152 27.86 39.22 20.63
N THR A 153 26.93 38.45 21.20
CA THR A 153 26.77 38.30 22.66
C THR A 153 27.20 36.93 23.17
N HIS A 154 27.03 35.88 22.37
CA HIS A 154 27.33 34.50 22.74
C HIS A 154 28.02 33.74 21.59
N PRO A 155 29.33 33.99 21.37
CA PRO A 155 30.05 33.44 20.21
C PRO A 155 30.12 31.91 20.19
N LEU A 156 30.17 31.26 21.37
CA LEU A 156 30.17 29.80 21.47
C LEU A 156 28.83 29.18 21.05
N LEU A 157 27.70 29.82 21.40
CA LEU A 157 26.38 29.38 20.97
C LEU A 157 26.19 29.61 19.45
N ALA A 158 26.67 30.74 18.93
CA ALA A 158 26.64 31.01 17.50
C ALA A 158 27.44 29.98 16.69
N ALA A 159 28.62 29.60 17.17
CA ALA A 159 29.43 28.55 16.55
C ALA A 159 28.70 27.19 16.56
N GLY A 160 28.05 26.83 17.68
CA GLY A 160 27.26 25.60 17.78
C GLY A 160 26.09 25.57 16.79
N LEU A 161 25.34 26.66 16.67
CA LEU A 161 24.22 26.78 15.73
C LEU A 161 24.68 26.74 14.26
N ALA A 162 25.80 27.40 13.94
CA ALA A 162 26.39 27.38 12.61
C ALA A 162 26.86 25.97 12.21
N LEU A 163 27.48 25.23 13.14
CA LEU A 163 27.86 23.83 12.93
C LEU A 163 26.65 22.93 12.75
N ALA A 164 25.57 23.14 13.50
CA ALA A 164 24.33 22.40 13.34
C ALA A 164 23.66 22.66 11.98
N ALA A 165 23.67 23.91 11.50
CA ALA A 165 23.19 24.27 10.17
C ALA A 165 24.02 23.60 9.06
N LEU A 166 25.35 23.59 9.21
CA LEU A 166 26.27 22.90 8.31
C LEU A 166 26.03 21.38 8.29
N ALA A 167 25.85 20.76 9.46
CA ALA A 167 25.54 19.34 9.58
C ALA A 167 24.20 18.97 8.91
N ALA A 168 23.17 19.80 9.05
CA ALA A 168 21.90 19.62 8.36
C ALA A 168 22.06 19.67 6.83
N CYS A 169 22.87 20.61 6.31
CA CYS A 169 23.17 20.73 4.89
C CYS A 169 24.00 19.55 4.34
N THR A 170 24.96 19.01 5.11
CA THR A 170 25.78 17.88 4.66
C THR A 170 25.02 16.55 4.75
N ALA A 171 24.13 16.39 5.74
CA ALA A 171 23.23 15.25 5.87
C ALA A 171 22.23 15.12 4.69
N TYR A 172 22.04 16.19 3.90
CA TYR A 172 21.21 16.15 2.70
C TYR A 172 21.75 15.22 1.60
N ARG A 173 23.08 15.11 1.45
CA ARG A 173 23.70 14.24 0.41
C ARG A 173 23.35 12.75 0.55
N PRO A 174 23.54 12.10 1.71
CA PRO A 174 23.16 10.70 1.87
C PRO A 174 21.65 10.50 1.74
N LEU A 175 20.84 11.47 2.17
CA LEU A 175 19.39 11.46 2.01
C LEU A 175 18.98 11.48 0.53
N LYS A 176 19.61 12.34 -0.28
CA LYS A 176 19.41 12.42 -1.73
C LYS A 176 19.79 11.10 -2.42
N HIS A 177 20.95 10.53 -2.11
CA HIS A 177 21.36 9.24 -2.69
C HIS A 177 20.47 8.08 -2.26
N HIS A 178 19.95 8.09 -1.04
CA HIS A 178 18.97 7.10 -0.61
C HIS A 178 17.65 7.24 -1.40
N ARG A 179 17.16 8.47 -1.57
CA ARG A 179 16.00 8.77 -2.42
C ARG A 179 16.20 8.30 -3.86
N GLU A 180 17.33 8.63 -4.48
CA GLU A 180 17.63 8.22 -5.86
C GLU A 180 17.63 6.69 -6.01
N ARG A 181 18.22 5.97 -5.06
CA ARG A 181 18.17 4.49 -5.04
C ARG A 181 16.75 3.95 -4.93
N LEU A 182 15.91 4.55 -4.08
CA LEU A 182 14.51 4.17 -3.94
C LEU A 182 13.70 4.48 -5.21
N GLN A 183 14.01 5.59 -5.90
CA GLN A 183 13.35 5.93 -7.16
C GLN A 183 13.77 4.99 -8.29
N GLN A 184 15.06 4.61 -8.35
CA GLN A 184 15.55 3.62 -9.31
C GLN A 184 14.95 2.23 -9.06
N SER A 185 14.85 1.79 -7.80
CA SER A 185 14.19 0.52 -7.48
C SER A 185 12.68 0.55 -7.77
N ALA A 186 12.03 1.70 -7.56
CA ALA A 186 10.63 1.91 -7.94
C ALA A 186 10.42 1.99 -9.47
N ALA A 187 11.43 2.39 -10.25
CA ALA A 187 11.36 2.43 -11.71
C ALA A 187 11.55 1.05 -12.35
N HIS A 188 12.30 0.15 -11.71
CA HIS A 188 12.51 -1.24 -12.16
C HIS A 188 11.40 -2.21 -11.70
N ARG A 189 10.14 -1.75 -11.61
CA ARG A 189 9.00 -2.57 -11.17
C ARG A 189 8.79 -3.79 -12.08
N GLN A 190 9.45 -4.89 -11.76
CA GLN A 190 8.83 -6.20 -11.85
C GLN A 190 8.02 -6.35 -10.58
N LEU A 191 6.70 -6.33 -10.71
CA LEU A 191 5.81 -6.62 -9.61
C LEU A 191 6.03 -8.08 -9.17
N PRO A 192 5.78 -8.40 -7.89
CA PRO A 192 6.09 -9.72 -7.31
C PRO A 192 5.39 -10.89 -8.00
N TYR A 193 4.39 -10.60 -8.83
CA TYR A 193 3.51 -11.52 -9.52
C TYR A 193 3.61 -11.44 -11.05
N ASP A 194 4.57 -10.67 -11.60
CA ASP A 194 4.76 -10.54 -13.06
C ASP A 194 5.25 -11.84 -13.73
N ARG A 195 5.71 -12.82 -12.95
CA ARG A 195 5.75 -14.22 -13.40
C ARG A 195 4.39 -14.83 -13.09
N ALA A 196 3.54 -14.95 -14.10
CA ALA A 196 2.31 -15.73 -13.98
C ALA A 196 2.67 -17.13 -13.43
N PRO A 197 2.31 -17.49 -12.20
CA PRO A 197 2.27 -18.89 -11.82
C PRO A 197 1.12 -19.50 -12.63
N GLY A 198 1.31 -20.73 -13.12
CA GLY A 198 0.33 -21.45 -13.91
C GLY A 198 -1.09 -21.32 -13.35
N ALA A 199 -2.03 -21.09 -14.26
CA ALA A 199 -3.45 -20.96 -13.99
C ALA A 199 -3.95 -22.09 -13.09
N GLY A 200 -4.37 -21.73 -11.88
CA GLY A 200 -5.42 -22.45 -11.18
C GLY A 200 -6.65 -21.56 -11.22
N PRO A 201 -7.81 -22.04 -11.73
CA PRO A 201 -9.05 -21.27 -11.64
C PRO A 201 -9.40 -21.03 -10.16
N PRO A 202 -10.10 -19.93 -9.83
CA PRO A 202 -10.78 -19.87 -8.54
C PRO A 202 -11.74 -21.07 -8.48
N PRO A 203 -11.75 -21.88 -7.41
CA PRO A 203 -12.75 -22.93 -7.28
C PRO A 203 -14.15 -22.30 -7.19
N LEU A 204 -15.13 -22.98 -7.78
CA LEU A 204 -16.54 -22.62 -7.76
C LEU A 204 -17.15 -22.84 -6.36
N PRO A 205 -18.26 -22.15 -6.02
CA PRO A 205 -19.00 -22.38 -4.77
C PRO A 205 -19.59 -23.81 -4.72
N ASP A 206 -19.57 -24.44 -3.54
CA ASP A 206 -20.03 -25.81 -3.27
C ASP A 206 -21.54 -26.05 -3.52
N ASP A 207 -22.33 -24.99 -3.69
CA ASP A 207 -23.79 -25.07 -3.86
C ASP A 207 -24.25 -25.66 -5.22
N LEU A 208 -23.32 -25.90 -6.16
CA LEU A 208 -23.60 -26.62 -7.41
C LEU A 208 -23.14 -28.09 -7.39
N ALA A 209 -22.47 -28.54 -6.33
CA ALA A 209 -22.00 -29.93 -6.21
C ALA A 209 -23.01 -30.85 -5.50
N SER A 210 -24.07 -30.28 -4.89
CA SER A 210 -24.92 -31.01 -3.92
C SER A 210 -26.42 -30.98 -4.20
N GLU A 211 -26.88 -30.67 -5.42
CA GLU A 211 -28.24 -31.05 -5.84
C GLU A 211 -28.20 -32.37 -6.60
N ARG A 212 -27.96 -33.47 -5.88
CA ARG A 212 -28.61 -34.72 -6.27
C ARG A 212 -30.03 -34.64 -5.71
N PRO A 213 -31.08 -34.74 -6.54
CA PRO A 213 -32.43 -34.79 -6.02
C PRO A 213 -32.52 -35.98 -5.06
N HIS A 214 -33.09 -35.70 -3.90
CA HIS A 214 -33.57 -36.67 -2.93
C HIS A 214 -34.38 -37.71 -3.72
N ARG A 215 -33.85 -38.93 -3.85
CA ARG A 215 -34.67 -40.08 -4.19
C ARG A 215 -35.26 -40.58 -2.87
N GLU A 216 -36.31 -39.88 -2.43
CA GLU A 216 -37.42 -40.56 -1.81
C GLU A 216 -38.14 -41.38 -2.89
N ASP A 217 -38.84 -42.42 -2.47
CA ASP A 217 -39.61 -43.39 -3.27
C ASP A 217 -38.75 -44.49 -3.94
N GLU A 218 -38.98 -45.79 -3.74
CA GLU A 218 -40.14 -46.52 -3.22
C GLU A 218 -39.69 -47.98 -2.95
N LEU A 219 -40.25 -48.57 -1.87
CA LEU A 219 -40.70 -49.97 -1.69
C LEU A 219 -39.75 -51.16 -1.98
#